data_AF-A0A7I7WTG6-F1
#
_entry.id   AF-A0A7I7WTG6-F1
#
_cell.length_a   1.000
_cell.length_b   1.000
_cell.length_c   1.000
_cell.angle_alpha   90.00
_cell.angle_beta   90.00
_cell.angle_gamma   90.00
#
_symmetry.space_group_name_H-M   'P 1'
#
loop_
_entity.id
_entity.type
_entity.pdbx_description
1 polymer ?
#
loop_
_entity_poly.entity_id
_entity_poly.type
_entity_poly.pdbx_seq_one_letter_code
_entity_poly.pdbx_strand_id
1 'polypeptide(L)'
;MNGLSGTRRLARPVRLLLAPQLGSDIDGAWWPHTASVGAELPELIERLHAPLGEIVDIAINWSPTEGPVDFDSIISGARTVDSPGPRRPRLMKVEGRGTCANLLVVPYMTSANLGTMVMRCAAGLPAVHADRGSQLWETARTVMSVARGESAIWAGRLRNPQSSKARPTINESGSPTTSSSLSS
;
A
#
# COMPACT_ATOMS: atom_id res chain seq x y z
N MET A 1 21.42 30.01 -14.80
CA MET A 1 21.32 29.20 -16.02
C MET A 1 20.27 28.11 -15.74
N ASN A 2 19.03 28.32 -16.19
CA ASN A 2 17.90 27.45 -15.88
C ASN A 2 17.88 26.26 -16.84
N GLY A 3 18.41 25.12 -16.41
CA GLY A 3 18.28 23.84 -17.12
C GLY A 3 16.95 23.20 -16.75
N LEU A 4 15.97 23.33 -17.63
CA LEU A 4 14.66 22.69 -17.57
C LEU A 4 14.83 21.17 -17.47
N SER A 5 14.64 20.61 -16.28
CA SER A 5 14.38 19.18 -16.12
C SER A 5 13.09 18.87 -16.84
N GLY A 6 13.23 18.46 -18.11
CA GLY A 6 12.12 17.99 -18.92
C GLY A 6 11.43 16.85 -18.20
N THR A 7 10.28 17.14 -17.60
CA THR A 7 9.25 16.16 -17.34
C THR A 7 8.91 15.59 -18.71
N ARG A 8 9.51 14.45 -19.03
CA ARG A 8 9.14 13.63 -20.18
C ARG A 8 7.70 13.21 -19.89
N ARG A 9 6.74 14.05 -20.31
CA ARG A 9 5.30 13.82 -20.32
C ARG A 9 5.14 12.41 -20.86
N LEU A 10 4.95 11.42 -19.99
CA LEU A 10 4.72 10.06 -20.46
C LEU A 10 3.42 10.17 -21.22
N ALA A 11 3.48 9.93 -22.53
CA ALA A 11 2.31 9.94 -23.41
C ALA A 11 1.26 8.86 -23.04
N ARG A 12 1.44 8.20 -21.89
CA ARG A 12 0.64 7.09 -21.39
C ARG A 12 -0.27 7.66 -20.30
N PRO A 13 -1.60 7.61 -20.46
CA PRO A 13 -2.51 8.10 -19.44
C PRO A 13 -2.28 7.37 -18.12
N VAL A 14 -2.32 8.11 -17.01
CA VAL A 14 -2.26 7.57 -15.65
C VAL A 14 -3.42 6.59 -15.47
N ARG A 15 -3.11 5.35 -15.09
CA ARG A 15 -4.12 4.34 -14.78
C ARG A 15 -4.59 4.53 -13.35
N LEU A 16 -5.51 5.46 -13.18
CA LEU A 16 -6.13 5.78 -11.90
C LEU A 16 -7.64 5.52 -12.00
N LEU A 17 -8.18 4.84 -10.99
CA LEU A 17 -9.62 4.70 -10.83
C LEU A 17 -9.99 5.00 -9.39
N LEU A 18 -10.93 5.93 -9.22
CA LEU A 18 -11.42 6.39 -7.92
C LEU A 18 -12.89 6.00 -7.77
N ALA A 19 -13.29 5.77 -6.52
CA ALA A 19 -14.66 5.63 -6.11
C ALA A 19 -15.40 6.97 -6.29
N PRO A 20 -16.72 6.94 -6.54
CA PRO A 20 -17.53 8.16 -6.64
C PRO A 20 -17.51 9.02 -5.36
N GLN A 21 -17.30 8.37 -4.21
CA GLN A 21 -17.22 9.01 -2.91
C GLN A 21 -15.90 8.60 -2.24
N LEU A 22 -15.16 9.61 -1.75
CA LEU A 22 -13.86 9.45 -1.10
C LEU A 22 -14.00 9.51 0.43
N GLY A 23 -13.02 8.97 1.17
CA GLY A 23 -13.02 8.91 2.63
C GLY A 23 -13.31 7.52 3.22
N SER A 24 -13.29 6.47 2.40
CA SER A 24 -13.39 5.07 2.79
C SER A 24 -12.00 4.45 3.05
N ASP A 25 -11.95 3.19 3.51
CA ASP A 25 -10.67 2.50 3.75
C ASP A 25 -9.81 2.41 2.48
N ILE A 26 -10.43 2.26 1.31
CA ILE A 26 -9.81 2.27 -0.01
C ILE A 26 -10.77 2.97 -0.96
N ASP A 27 -10.37 4.15 -1.40
CA ASP A 27 -11.12 5.04 -2.28
C ASP A 27 -10.80 4.82 -3.76
N GLY A 28 -9.84 3.96 -4.07
CA GLY A 28 -9.45 3.71 -5.44
C GLY A 28 -8.15 2.95 -5.55
N ALA A 29 -7.70 2.81 -6.78
CA ALA A 29 -6.43 2.19 -7.08
C ALA A 29 -5.69 2.93 -8.19
N TRP A 30 -4.38 2.91 -8.06
CA TRP A 30 -3.45 3.40 -9.05
C TRP A 30 -2.57 2.25 -9.52
N TRP A 31 -2.42 2.13 -10.84
CA TRP A 31 -1.60 1.11 -11.46
C TRP A 31 -0.46 1.74 -12.28
N PRO A 32 0.75 1.84 -11.72
CA PRO A 32 1.91 2.36 -12.42
C PRO A 32 2.23 1.53 -13.68
N HIS A 33 2.77 2.19 -14.69
CA HIS A 33 3.29 1.52 -15.89
C HIS A 33 4.68 0.91 -15.67
N THR A 34 5.40 1.35 -14.64
CA THR A 34 6.79 0.97 -14.37
C THR A 34 7.02 0.64 -12.90
N ALA A 35 8.20 0.08 -12.60
CA ALA A 35 8.65 -0.12 -11.23
C ALA A 35 8.93 1.20 -10.48
N SER A 36 9.15 2.31 -11.21
CA SER A 36 9.52 3.59 -10.65
C SER A 36 8.29 4.43 -10.29
N VAL A 37 7.74 4.13 -9.12
CA VAL A 37 6.61 4.86 -8.55
C VAL A 37 6.88 6.36 -8.44
N GLY A 38 8.12 6.75 -8.08
CA GLY A 38 8.50 8.15 -7.96
C GLY A 38 8.50 8.92 -9.29
N ALA A 39 8.79 8.25 -10.41
CA ALA A 39 8.78 8.89 -11.73
C ALA A 39 7.37 9.19 -12.23
N GLU A 40 6.38 8.39 -11.82
CA GLU A 40 4.97 8.53 -12.23
C GLU A 40 4.14 9.36 -11.24
N LEU A 41 4.69 9.68 -10.06
CA LEU A 41 4.02 10.42 -9.01
C LEU A 41 3.55 11.83 -9.46
N PRO A 42 4.34 12.64 -10.20
CA PRO A 42 3.89 13.95 -10.64
C PRO A 42 2.61 13.89 -11.51
N GLU A 43 2.54 12.93 -12.44
CA GLU A 43 1.37 12.75 -13.30
C GLU A 43 0.15 12.28 -12.51
N LEU A 44 0.35 11.45 -11.48
CA LEU A 44 -0.71 11.04 -10.56
C LEU A 44 -1.26 12.25 -9.79
N ILE A 45 -0.39 13.09 -9.23
CA ILE A 45 -0.77 14.28 -8.46
C ILE A 45 -1.60 15.24 -9.32
N GLU A 46 -1.20 15.46 -10.58
CA GLU A 46 -1.96 16.28 -11.53
C GLU A 46 -3.41 15.78 -11.70
N ARG A 47 -3.61 14.44 -11.73
CA ARG A 47 -4.94 13.84 -11.86
C ARG A 47 -5.75 13.88 -10.57
N LEU A 48 -5.10 13.84 -9.41
CA LEU A 48 -5.73 13.90 -8.09
C LEU A 48 -6.12 15.33 -7.69
N HIS A 49 -5.53 16.34 -8.32
CA HIS A 49 -5.84 17.74 -8.05
C HIS A 49 -7.31 18.10 -8.33
N ALA A 50 -7.94 17.45 -9.33
CA ALA A 50 -9.35 17.66 -9.66
C ALA A 50 -10.30 17.11 -8.57
N PRO A 51 -10.18 15.84 -8.12
CA PRO A 51 -11.04 15.28 -7.08
C PRO A 51 -10.68 15.73 -5.64
N LEU A 52 -9.43 16.07 -5.35
CA LEU A 52 -8.96 16.38 -3.98
C LEU A 52 -8.72 17.88 -3.73
N GLY A 53 -8.60 18.68 -4.79
CA GLY A 53 -8.13 20.06 -4.71
C GLY A 53 -6.61 20.16 -4.54
N GLU A 54 -6.14 21.23 -3.92
CA GLU A 54 -4.73 21.41 -3.58
C GLU A 54 -4.26 20.29 -2.64
N ILE A 55 -3.25 19.53 -3.09
CA ILE A 55 -2.67 18.43 -2.32
C ILE A 55 -1.76 19.01 -1.23
N VAL A 56 -2.06 18.68 0.01
CA VAL A 56 -1.34 19.19 1.19
C VAL A 56 -0.40 18.15 1.79
N ASP A 57 -0.71 16.87 1.65
CA ASP A 57 0.12 15.78 2.18
C ASP A 57 -0.02 14.50 1.37
N ILE A 58 1.05 13.70 1.34
CA ILE A 58 1.10 12.37 0.73
C ILE A 58 1.85 11.44 1.67
N ALA A 59 1.14 10.42 2.16
CA ALA A 59 1.70 9.35 2.95
C ALA A 59 1.76 8.05 2.15
N ILE A 60 2.78 7.23 2.40
CA ILE A 60 2.93 5.89 1.82
C ILE A 60 3.30 4.88 2.92
N ASN A 61 2.85 3.63 2.77
CA ASN A 61 3.15 2.55 3.74
C ASN A 61 4.38 1.68 3.38
N TRP A 62 5.14 2.06 2.34
CA TRP A 62 6.32 1.35 1.86
C TRP A 62 7.53 2.28 1.76
N SER A 63 8.74 1.70 1.79
CA SER A 63 9.97 2.45 1.51
C SER A 63 10.28 2.46 0.01
N PRO A 64 10.84 3.54 -0.57
CA PRO A 64 11.35 3.53 -1.94
C PRO A 64 12.40 2.42 -2.21
N THR A 65 13.08 1.94 -1.17
CA THR A 65 14.04 0.83 -1.24
C THR A 65 13.40 -0.55 -1.19
N GLU A 66 12.08 -0.63 -0.94
CA GLU A 66 11.35 -1.89 -0.86
C GLU A 66 11.10 -2.42 -2.28
N GLY A 67 11.64 -3.63 -2.55
CA GLY A 67 11.56 -4.29 -3.85
C GLY A 67 10.11 -4.56 -4.33
N PRO A 68 9.93 -4.89 -5.61
CA PRO A 68 8.61 -5.05 -6.22
C PRO A 68 7.74 -6.05 -5.43
N VAL A 69 6.48 -5.69 -5.25
CA VAL A 69 5.47 -6.54 -4.62
C VAL A 69 4.65 -7.19 -5.73
N ASP A 70 4.27 -8.44 -5.55
CA ASP A 70 3.35 -9.15 -6.46
C ASP A 70 2.11 -9.61 -5.68
N PHE A 71 0.96 -9.70 -6.37
CA PHE A 71 -0.29 -10.12 -5.75
C PHE A 71 -0.24 -11.57 -5.27
N ASP A 72 0.44 -12.47 -5.98
CA ASP A 72 0.56 -13.86 -5.53
C ASP A 72 1.30 -13.95 -4.19
N SER A 73 2.28 -13.07 -3.96
CA SER A 73 2.97 -12.95 -2.67
C SER A 73 2.07 -12.36 -1.58
N ILE A 74 1.20 -11.40 -1.91
CA ILE A 74 0.22 -10.82 -0.98
C ILE A 74 -0.82 -11.86 -0.55
N ILE A 75 -1.34 -12.62 -1.51
CA ILE A 75 -2.42 -13.60 -1.30
C ILE A 75 -1.90 -14.82 -0.54
N SER A 76 -0.75 -15.34 -0.96
CA SER A 76 -0.16 -16.54 -0.34
C SER A 76 0.44 -16.25 1.04
N GLY A 77 0.58 -14.98 1.41
CA GLY A 77 1.38 -14.57 2.57
C GLY A 77 2.83 -15.08 2.49
N ALA A 78 3.28 -15.46 1.29
CA ALA A 78 4.46 -16.27 1.10
C ALA A 78 5.71 -15.45 1.40
N ARG A 79 6.51 -15.95 2.34
CA ARG A 79 7.86 -15.47 2.62
C ARG A 79 8.79 -16.01 1.53
N THR A 80 9.34 -15.13 0.70
CA THR A 80 10.47 -15.49 -0.16
C THR A 80 11.77 -15.30 0.62
N VAL A 81 12.74 -16.20 0.43
CA VAL A 81 14.03 -16.22 1.15
C VAL A 81 14.80 -14.89 1.05
N ASP A 82 14.60 -14.13 -0.03
CA ASP A 82 15.27 -12.84 -0.29
C ASP A 82 14.58 -11.61 0.34
N SER A 83 13.46 -11.78 1.05
CA SER A 83 12.79 -10.70 1.80
C SER A 83 11.96 -11.28 2.95
N PRO A 84 12.48 -11.26 4.19
CA PRO A 84 11.82 -11.89 5.31
C PRO A 84 10.66 -11.01 5.80
N GLY A 85 9.45 -11.26 5.30
CA GLY A 85 8.22 -10.66 5.81
C GLY A 85 7.01 -10.90 4.90
N PRO A 86 5.78 -10.90 5.44
CA PRO A 86 4.58 -10.86 4.61
C PRO A 86 4.62 -9.57 3.78
N ARG A 87 4.59 -9.69 2.43
CA ARG A 87 4.51 -8.52 1.56
C ARG A 87 3.13 -7.90 1.73
N ARG A 88 3.08 -6.73 2.37
CA ARG A 88 1.85 -5.96 2.56
C ARG A 88 1.44 -5.24 1.28
N PRO A 89 0.13 -5.06 1.03
CA PRO A 89 -0.34 -4.21 -0.06
C PRO A 89 0.23 -2.80 0.08
N ARG A 90 0.67 -2.23 -1.05
CA ARG A 90 1.18 -0.86 -1.09
C ARG A 90 0.01 0.11 -1.09
N LEU A 91 -0.05 0.95 -0.07
CA LEU A 91 -1.13 1.93 0.15
C LEU A 91 -0.56 3.34 0.17
N MET A 92 -1.21 4.23 -0.58
CA MET A 92 -0.90 5.65 -0.65
C MET A 92 -2.11 6.43 -0.17
N LYS A 93 -1.91 7.29 0.83
CA LYS A 93 -2.92 8.24 1.27
C LYS A 93 -2.54 9.60 0.72
N VAL A 94 -3.45 10.20 -0.03
CA VAL A 94 -3.28 11.56 -0.56
C VAL A 94 -4.30 12.45 0.11
N GLU A 95 -3.83 13.50 0.76
CA GLU A 95 -4.66 14.47 1.47
C GLU A 95 -4.69 15.76 0.68
N GLY A 96 -5.89 16.17 0.28
CA GLY A 96 -6.16 17.49 -0.28
C GLY A 96 -6.88 18.36 0.73
N ARG A 97 -6.99 19.66 0.43
CA ARG A 97 -7.61 20.63 1.35
C ARG A 97 -9.07 20.33 1.72
N GLY A 98 -9.81 19.65 0.85
CA GLY A 98 -11.22 19.35 1.07
C GLY A 98 -11.52 17.90 1.44
N THR A 99 -10.66 16.96 1.04
CA THR A 99 -10.92 15.52 1.17
C THR A 99 -9.61 14.73 1.04
N CYS A 100 -9.62 13.46 1.41
CA CYS A 100 -8.49 12.55 1.25
C CYS A 100 -8.90 11.32 0.43
N ALA A 101 -7.91 10.72 -0.25
CA ALA A 101 -8.08 9.46 -0.96
C ALA A 101 -7.06 8.43 -0.47
N ASN A 102 -7.55 7.25 -0.12
CA ASN A 102 -6.74 6.06 0.15
C ASN A 102 -6.65 5.20 -1.12
N LEU A 103 -5.47 5.09 -1.69
CA LEU A 103 -5.23 4.40 -2.96
C LEU A 103 -4.44 3.10 -2.74
N LEU A 104 -4.93 2.02 -3.33
CA LEU A 104 -4.18 0.79 -3.51
C LEU A 104 -3.23 0.93 -4.71
N VAL A 105 -1.94 0.70 -4.51
CA VAL A 105 -0.96 0.66 -5.60
C VAL A 105 -0.87 -0.76 -6.15
N VAL A 106 -1.35 -0.95 -7.36
CA VAL A 106 -1.29 -2.22 -8.09
C VAL A 106 0.13 -2.41 -8.64
N PRO A 107 0.77 -3.58 -8.46
CA PRO A 107 2.07 -3.84 -9.05
C PRO A 107 2.10 -3.66 -10.57
N TYR A 108 3.15 -3.02 -11.10
CA TYR A 108 3.25 -2.77 -12.54
C TYR A 108 3.28 -4.06 -13.39
N MET A 109 3.74 -5.18 -12.81
CA MET A 109 3.81 -6.50 -13.46
C MET A 109 2.49 -7.28 -13.43
N THR A 110 1.47 -6.78 -12.73
CA THR A 110 0.17 -7.46 -12.68
C THR A 110 -0.42 -7.61 -14.07
N SER A 111 -1.00 -8.77 -14.37
CA SER A 111 -1.69 -9.01 -15.64
C SER A 111 -2.83 -8.01 -15.85
N ALA A 112 -3.11 -7.63 -17.10
CA ALA A 112 -4.13 -6.61 -17.39
C ALA A 112 -5.53 -6.96 -16.88
N ASN A 113 -5.89 -8.23 -16.95
CA ASN A 113 -7.19 -8.71 -16.47
C ASN A 113 -7.31 -8.56 -14.95
N LEU A 114 -6.29 -9.01 -14.20
CA LEU A 114 -6.29 -8.91 -12.75
C LEU A 114 -6.16 -7.46 -12.27
N GLY A 115 -5.27 -6.68 -12.87
CA GLY A 115 -5.07 -5.26 -12.54
C GLY A 115 -6.35 -4.45 -12.74
N THR A 116 -7.04 -4.65 -13.87
CA THR A 116 -8.33 -4.02 -14.14
C THR A 116 -9.39 -4.45 -13.12
N MET A 117 -9.45 -5.74 -12.79
CA MET A 117 -10.40 -6.26 -11.80
C MET A 117 -10.18 -5.64 -10.42
N VAL A 118 -8.93 -5.63 -9.94
CA VAL A 118 -8.55 -5.03 -8.66
C VAL A 118 -8.87 -3.54 -8.64
N MET A 119 -8.54 -2.81 -9.71
CA MET A 119 -8.86 -1.38 -9.79
C MET A 119 -10.36 -1.12 -9.67
N ARG A 120 -11.19 -1.90 -10.36
CA ARG A 120 -12.65 -1.80 -10.28
C ARG A 120 -13.16 -2.10 -8.87
N CYS A 121 -12.66 -3.15 -8.24
CA CYS A 121 -13.01 -3.48 -6.85
C CYS A 121 -12.63 -2.36 -5.87
N ALA A 122 -11.46 -1.74 -6.06
CA ALA A 122 -10.97 -0.65 -5.23
C ALA A 122 -11.83 0.61 -5.38
N ALA A 123 -12.32 0.89 -6.59
CA ALA A 123 -13.23 2.00 -6.84
C ALA A 123 -14.70 1.70 -6.48
N GLY A 124 -14.99 0.55 -5.84
CA GLY A 124 -16.34 0.15 -5.48
C GLY A 124 -17.25 -0.14 -6.68
N LEU A 125 -16.68 -0.32 -7.88
CA LEU A 125 -17.46 -0.65 -9.07
C LEU A 125 -17.88 -2.12 -9.05
N PRO A 126 -19.14 -2.44 -9.40
CA PRO A 126 -19.58 -3.82 -9.46
C PRO A 126 -18.79 -4.59 -10.52
N ALA A 127 -18.54 -5.87 -10.23
CA ALA A 127 -18.14 -6.83 -11.25
C ALA A 127 -19.13 -6.79 -12.41
N VAL A 128 -18.61 -6.89 -13.63
CA VAL A 128 -19.43 -7.27 -14.77
C VAL A 128 -20.02 -8.65 -14.46
N HIS A 129 -21.27 -8.89 -14.81
CA HIS A 129 -22.00 -10.08 -14.35
C HIS A 129 -21.29 -11.40 -14.75
N ALA A 130 -20.56 -11.39 -15.87
CA ALA A 130 -19.75 -12.51 -16.35
C ALA A 130 -18.57 -12.87 -15.43
N ASP A 131 -18.08 -11.93 -14.64
CA ASP A 131 -16.84 -12.11 -13.86
C ASP A 131 -17.09 -12.55 -12.42
N ARG A 132 -18.34 -12.50 -11.92
CA ARG A 132 -18.68 -12.71 -10.49
C ARG A 132 -18.41 -14.11 -9.94
N GLY A 133 -18.12 -15.09 -10.79
CA GLY A 133 -17.69 -16.44 -10.39
C GLY A 133 -16.30 -16.81 -10.91
N SER A 134 -15.58 -15.86 -11.53
CA SER A 134 -14.24 -16.13 -12.06
C SER A 134 -13.20 -16.19 -10.95
N GLN A 135 -12.17 -17.01 -11.13
CA GLN A 135 -11.03 -17.07 -10.21
C GLN A 135 -10.36 -15.69 -10.06
N LEU A 136 -10.33 -14.88 -11.13
CA LEU A 136 -9.82 -13.51 -11.11
C LEU A 136 -10.59 -12.59 -10.16
N TRP A 137 -11.91 -12.72 -10.09
CA TRP A 137 -12.73 -11.96 -9.16
C TRP A 137 -12.46 -12.35 -7.72
N GLU A 138 -12.31 -13.64 -7.43
CA GLU A 138 -12.00 -14.12 -6.09
C GLU A 138 -10.60 -13.70 -5.62
N THR A 139 -9.61 -13.79 -6.52
CA THR A 139 -8.27 -13.23 -6.31
C THR A 139 -8.34 -11.74 -6.00
N ALA A 140 -9.08 -10.96 -6.81
CA ALA A 140 -9.22 -9.53 -6.58
C ALA A 140 -9.92 -9.20 -5.25
N ARG A 141 -10.95 -9.96 -4.85
CA ARG A 141 -11.62 -9.82 -3.55
C ARG A 141 -10.68 -10.13 -2.40
N THR A 142 -9.86 -11.16 -2.52
CA THR A 142 -8.87 -11.54 -1.50
C THR A 142 -7.84 -10.42 -1.33
N VAL A 143 -7.26 -9.92 -2.43
CA VAL A 143 -6.34 -8.78 -2.41
C VAL A 143 -6.98 -7.56 -1.74
N MET A 144 -8.23 -7.25 -2.09
CA MET A 144 -8.95 -6.13 -1.50
C MET A 144 -9.24 -6.30 -0.02
N SER A 145 -9.54 -7.52 0.44
CA SER A 145 -9.73 -7.81 1.86
C SER A 145 -8.44 -7.58 2.66
N VAL A 146 -7.31 -8.08 2.15
CA VAL A 146 -5.99 -7.87 2.76
C VAL A 146 -5.62 -6.38 2.75
N ALA A 147 -5.88 -5.68 1.64
CA ALA A 147 -5.61 -4.25 1.51
C ALA A 147 -6.44 -3.40 2.48
N ARG A 148 -7.73 -3.71 2.68
CA ARG A 148 -8.57 -3.03 3.67
C ARG A 148 -8.06 -3.25 5.09
N GLY A 149 -7.65 -4.49 5.42
CA GLY A 149 -7.03 -4.79 6.71
C GLY A 149 -5.75 -3.99 6.96
N GLU A 150 -4.84 -3.94 5.99
CA GLU A 150 -3.61 -3.14 6.08
C GLU A 150 -3.93 -1.64 6.15
N SER A 151 -4.93 -1.15 5.42
CA SER A 151 -5.35 0.26 5.45
C SER A 151 -5.84 0.67 6.83
N ALA A 152 -6.69 -0.15 7.46
CA ALA A 152 -7.17 0.11 8.82
C ALA A 152 -6.02 0.16 9.85
N ILE A 153 -5.07 -0.77 9.74
CA ILE A 153 -3.87 -0.81 10.60
C ILE A 153 -3.02 0.44 10.37
N TRP A 154 -2.77 0.80 9.11
CA TRP A 154 -1.93 1.93 8.74
C TRP A 154 -2.57 3.27 9.13
N ALA A 155 -3.88 3.44 8.93
CA ALA A 155 -4.62 4.60 9.40
C ALA A 155 -4.53 4.77 10.92
N GLY A 156 -4.51 3.67 11.68
CA GLY A 156 -4.23 3.68 13.12
C GLY A 156 -2.83 4.20 13.45
N ARG A 157 -1.81 3.80 12.69
CA ARG A 157 -0.42 4.28 12.85
C ARG A 157 -0.27 5.77 12.50
N LEU A 158 -0.95 6.23 11.46
CA LEU A 158 -0.94 7.65 11.07
C LEU A 158 -1.58 8.53 12.16
N ARG A 159 -2.62 8.05 12.84
CA ARG A 159 -3.23 8.73 14.00
C ARG A 159 -2.36 8.69 15.25
N ASN A 160 -1.56 7.63 15.45
CA ASN A 160 -0.70 7.46 16.62
C ASN A 160 0.74 7.11 16.23
N PRO A 161 1.55 8.10 15.81
CA PRO A 161 2.92 7.87 15.35
C PRO A 161 3.90 7.41 16.45
N GLN A 162 3.52 7.48 17.74
CA GLN A 162 4.38 7.11 18.87
C GLN A 162 4.41 5.61 19.20
N SER A 163 3.55 4.79 18.59
CA SER A 163 3.42 3.35 18.89
C SER A 163 4.50 2.45 18.27
N SER A 164 5.37 2.97 17.39
CA SER A 164 6.39 2.18 16.67
C SER A 164 7.74 2.05 17.40
N LYS A 165 7.92 2.69 18.57
CA LYS A 165 9.23 2.80 19.25
C LYS A 165 9.41 1.88 20.47
N ALA A 166 8.63 0.81 20.62
CA ALA A 166 8.84 -0.18 21.67
C ALA A 166 9.62 -1.41 21.14
N ARG A 167 10.93 -1.28 20.97
CA ARG A 167 11.84 -2.43 20.94
C ARG A 167 12.07 -2.85 22.40
N PRO A 168 11.84 -4.10 22.81
CA PRO A 168 12.12 -4.50 24.18
C PRO A 168 13.64 -4.44 24.38
N THR A 169 14.07 -3.54 25.25
CA THR A 169 15.37 -3.63 25.91
C THR A 169 15.35 -4.92 26.72
N ILE A 170 16.08 -5.92 26.22
CA ILE A 170 16.53 -7.08 26.98
C ILE A 170 17.24 -6.57 28.23
N ASN A 171 16.54 -6.59 29.36
CA ASN A 171 17.14 -6.41 30.68
C ASN A 171 17.77 -7.75 31.07
N GLU A 172 19.07 -7.92 30.81
CA GLU A 172 19.85 -8.88 31.58
C GLU A 172 20.08 -8.29 32.97
N SER A 173 19.21 -8.67 33.90
CA SER A 173 19.40 -8.40 35.32
C SER A 173 19.37 -9.72 36.07
N GLY A 174 20.56 -10.10 36.54
CA GLY A 174 20.81 -10.66 37.86
C GLY A 174 19.96 -11.85 38.30
N SER A 175 20.60 -12.99 38.50
CA SER A 175 20.07 -14.06 39.35
C SER A 175 21.16 -14.59 40.28
N PRO A 176 20.77 -15.13 41.44
CA PRO A 176 21.31 -14.68 42.71
C PRO A 176 22.21 -15.71 43.39
N THR A 177 22.97 -15.22 44.36
CA THR A 177 23.65 -15.98 45.40
C THR A 177 22.63 -16.82 46.19
N THR A 178 22.81 -18.14 46.22
CA THR A 178 22.28 -18.99 47.30
C THR A 178 23.30 -20.04 47.68
N SER A 179 23.71 -19.96 48.95
CA SER A 179 24.51 -20.91 49.70
C SER A 179 24.07 -22.36 49.53
N SER A 180 25.04 -23.28 49.52
CA SER A 180 24.82 -24.66 49.93
C SER A 180 25.91 -25.04 50.93
N SER A 181 25.56 -24.91 52.20
CA SER A 181 26.13 -25.73 53.27
C SER A 181 25.24 -26.95 53.40
N LEU A 182 25.78 -28.16 53.40
CA LEU A 182 25.63 -29.10 54.53
C LEU A 182 26.47 -30.36 54.31
N SER A 183 27.15 -30.71 55.40
CA SER A 183 27.77 -31.96 55.84
C SER A 183 27.34 -33.28 55.19
N SER A 184 28.33 -34.13 54.91
CA SER A 184 28.63 -35.34 55.71
C SER A 184 30.01 -35.90 55.36
#